data_AF-A0A4U6D2G4-F1
#
_entry.id   AF-A0A4U6D2G4-F1
#
_cell.length_a   1.000
_cell.length_b   1.000
_cell.length_c   1.000
_cell.angle_alpha   90.00
_cell.angle_beta   90.00
_cell.angle_gamma   90.00
#
_symmetry.space_group_name_H-M   'P 1'
#
loop_
_entity.id
_entity.type
_entity.pdbx_description
1 polymer ?
#
loop_
_entity_poly.entity_id
_entity_poly.type
_entity_poly.pdbx_seq_one_letter_code
_entity_poly.pdbx_strand_id
1 'polypeptide(L)'
;MSYFDIFRIDYEDLKMIADHPESIITRIIESDSGYIGEIALLGEYPGRASNILFFHEDEFKTEKEASNDLKQIIETVTKASESTRNSEALRKSNLSE
;
A
#
# COMPACT_ATOMS: atom_id res chain seq x y z
N MET A 1 1.10 -8.27 -14.44
CA MET A 1 0.81 -8.20 -13.00
C MET A 1 1.73 -9.13 -12.27
N SER A 2 2.74 -8.61 -11.60
CA SER A 2 3.50 -9.37 -10.62
C SER A 2 2.79 -9.19 -9.28
N TYR A 3 2.11 -10.21 -8.79
CA TYR A 3 1.45 -10.17 -7.47
C TYR A 3 2.47 -10.00 -6.31
N PHE A 4 3.77 -9.88 -6.62
CA PHE A 4 4.87 -9.93 -5.67
C PHE A 4 5.35 -8.56 -5.20
N ASP A 5 4.88 -7.46 -5.78
CA ASP A 5 5.37 -6.13 -5.43
C ASP A 5 4.99 -5.70 -4.02
N ILE A 6 3.92 -6.25 -3.46
CA ILE A 6 3.56 -6.09 -2.05
C ILE A 6 4.65 -6.58 -1.09
N PHE A 7 5.41 -7.63 -1.47
CA PHE A 7 6.46 -8.17 -0.61
C PHE A 7 7.73 -7.33 -0.60
N ARG A 8 7.80 -6.31 -1.45
CA ARG A 8 8.88 -5.31 -1.47
C ARG A 8 8.61 -4.13 -0.55
N ILE A 9 7.39 -4.02 -0.02
CA ILE A 9 7.00 -2.97 0.91
C ILE A 9 7.44 -3.37 2.32
N ASP A 10 8.19 -2.49 2.98
CA ASP A 10 8.62 -2.71 4.37
C ASP A 10 7.41 -2.84 5.31
N TYR A 11 7.58 -3.62 6.38
CA TYR A 11 6.48 -3.92 7.30
C TYR A 11 5.84 -2.65 7.92
N GLU A 12 6.65 -1.66 8.30
CA GLU A 12 6.14 -0.40 8.85
C GLU A 12 5.32 0.39 7.81
N ASP A 13 5.65 0.25 6.54
CA ASP A 13 4.97 0.94 5.44
C ASP A 13 3.68 0.22 5.07
N LEU A 14 3.70 -1.11 5.07
CA LEU A 14 2.47 -1.93 5.01
C LEU A 14 1.51 -1.59 6.14
N LYS A 15 2.03 -1.45 7.36
CA LYS A 15 1.24 -1.08 8.52
C LYS A 15 0.65 0.32 8.38
N MET A 16 1.44 1.27 7.86
CA MET A 16 0.95 2.62 7.58
C MET A 16 -0.20 2.63 6.57
N ILE A 17 -0.07 1.88 5.46
CA ILE A 17 -1.11 1.74 4.45
C ILE A 17 -2.38 1.10 5.05
N ALA A 18 -2.20 0.08 5.89
CA ALA A 18 -3.28 -0.66 6.54
C ALA A 18 -4.03 0.14 7.62
N ASP A 19 -3.30 0.92 8.42
CA ASP A 19 -3.84 1.62 9.59
C ASP A 19 -4.40 3.00 9.22
N HIS A 20 -3.83 3.65 8.20
CA HIS A 20 -4.17 5.00 7.78
C HIS A 20 -4.41 5.13 6.26
N PRO A 21 -5.33 4.32 5.66
CA PRO A 21 -5.58 4.35 4.21
C PRO A 21 -6.03 5.72 3.70
N GLU A 22 -6.68 6.54 4.54
CA GLU A 22 -7.09 7.92 4.24
C GLU A 22 -5.92 8.88 4.04
N SER A 23 -4.75 8.53 4.57
CA SER A 23 -3.52 9.31 4.46
C SER A 23 -2.64 8.85 3.29
N ILE A 24 -3.12 7.91 2.46
CA ILE A 24 -2.35 7.35 1.35
C ILE A 24 -2.78 7.96 0.03
N ILE A 25 -1.81 8.35 -0.79
CA ILE A 25 -2.01 8.77 -2.18
C ILE A 25 -1.16 7.92 -3.12
N THR A 26 -1.61 7.79 -4.36
CA THR A 26 -0.79 7.26 -5.45
C THR A 26 -0.26 8.41 -6.29
N ARG A 27 1.01 8.33 -6.70
CA ARG A 27 1.62 9.26 -7.66
C ARG A 27 2.10 8.47 -8.85
N ILE A 28 1.86 9.00 -10.04
CA ILE A 28 2.31 8.38 -11.29
C ILE A 28 3.12 9.42 -12.02
N ILE A 29 4.35 9.06 -12.37
CA ILE A 29 5.33 9.95 -12.98
C ILE A 29 5.66 9.40 -14.35
N GLU A 30 5.52 10.22 -15.39
CA GLU A 30 5.91 9.85 -16.75
C GLU A 30 7.44 9.94 -16.89
N SER A 31 8.04 8.95 -17.56
CA SER A 31 9.46 8.86 -17.87
C SER A 31 9.67 8.61 -19.36
N ASP A 32 10.94 8.66 -19.81
CA ASP A 32 11.29 8.42 -21.23
C ASP A 32 10.96 7.00 -21.71
N SER A 33 10.81 6.04 -20.80
CA SER A 33 10.59 4.64 -21.11
C SER A 33 9.25 4.07 -20.59
N GLY A 34 8.43 4.89 -19.92
CA GLY A 34 7.09 4.50 -19.48
C GLY A 34 6.53 5.36 -18.35
N TYR A 35 5.94 4.71 -17.36
CA TYR A 35 5.34 5.34 -16.19
C TYR A 35 5.84 4.67 -14.92
N ILE A 36 6.20 5.48 -13.94
CA ILE A 36 6.65 5.07 -12.62
C ILE A 36 5.51 5.27 -11.64
N GLY A 37 5.26 4.27 -10.79
CA GLY A 37 4.21 4.31 -9.78
C GLY A 37 4.76 4.41 -8.36
N GLU A 38 4.19 5.29 -7.55
CA GLU A 38 4.52 5.45 -6.14
C GLU A 38 3.29 5.42 -5.25
N ILE A 39 3.44 4.83 -4.06
CA ILE A 39 2.52 5.00 -2.93
C ILE A 39 3.19 5.93 -1.94
N ALA A 40 2.51 7.00 -1.55
CA ALA A 40 3.06 8.00 -0.66
C ALA A 40 2.05 8.45 0.40
N LEU A 41 2.57 9.02 1.49
CA LEU A 41 1.78 9.68 2.52
C LEU A 41 1.36 11.08 2.09
N LEU A 42 0.13 11.44 2.46
CA LEU A 42 -0.40 12.78 2.37
C LEU A 42 0.11 13.60 3.57
N GLY A 43 0.96 14.58 3.30
CA GLY A 43 1.54 15.45 4.33
C GLY A 43 2.81 14.89 4.98
N GLU A 44 3.31 15.57 6.01
CA GLU A 44 4.52 15.16 6.73
C GLU A 44 4.17 14.23 7.88
N TYR A 45 4.92 13.13 8.02
CA TYR A 45 4.76 12.20 9.13
C TYR A 45 5.93 12.30 10.11
N PRO A 46 5.68 12.62 11.40
CA PRO A 46 6.74 12.78 12.39
C PRO A 46 7.63 11.53 12.48
N GLY A 47 8.95 11.74 12.42
CA GLY A 47 9.93 10.65 12.56
C GLY A 47 10.24 9.88 11.27
N ARG A 48 9.68 10.28 10.11
CA ARG A 48 10.05 9.72 8.80
C ARG A 48 10.86 10.70 7.97
N ALA A 49 11.90 10.18 7.32
CA ALA A 49 12.71 10.94 6.37
C ALA A 49 12.09 11.00 4.97
N SER A 50 11.22 10.04 4.63
CA SER A 50 10.53 9.96 3.34
C SER A 50 9.05 9.65 3.54
N ASN A 51 8.24 10.31 2.72
CA ASN A 51 6.81 10.05 2.60
C ASN A 51 6.50 8.99 1.54
N ILE A 52 7.49 8.52 0.78
CA ILE A 52 7.33 7.42 -0.16
C ILE A 52 7.33 6.12 0.65
N LEU A 53 6.26 5.34 0.51
CA LEU A 53 6.05 4.05 1.16
C LEU A 53 6.36 2.88 0.22
N PHE A 54 6.15 3.11 -1.07
CA PHE A 54 6.46 2.13 -2.10
C PHE A 54 6.76 2.85 -3.40
N PHE A 55 7.72 2.32 -4.13
CA PHE A 55 8.09 2.73 -5.47
C PHE A 55 8.17 1.48 -6.33
N HIS A 56 7.48 1.49 -7.47
CA HIS A 56 7.57 0.38 -8.41
C HIS A 56 8.85 0.51 -9.23
N GLU A 57 9.77 -0.45 -9.06
CA GLU A 57 11.11 -0.41 -9.67
C GLU A 57 11.09 -0.47 -11.20
N ASP A 58 10.15 -1.23 -11.76
CA ASP A 58 9.98 -1.36 -13.21
C ASP A 58 8.98 -0.33 -13.74
N GLU A 59 9.13 0.10 -14.97
CA GLU A 59 8.19 1.04 -15.57
C GLU A 59 6.97 0.34 -16.16
N PHE A 60 5.80 0.91 -15.90
CA PHE A 60 4.54 0.54 -16.52
C PHE A 60 4.47 1.10 -17.94
N LYS A 61 3.81 0.39 -18.86
CA LYS A 61 3.65 0.86 -20.24
C LYS A 61 2.64 2.00 -20.36
N THR A 62 1.70 2.09 -19.41
CA THR A 62 0.67 3.12 -19.39
C THR A 62 0.40 3.62 -17.98
N GLU A 63 -0.01 4.89 -17.87
CA GLU A 63 -0.45 5.50 -16.60
C GLU A 63 -1.59 4.70 -15.95
N LYS A 64 -2.52 4.18 -16.77
CA LYS A 64 -3.66 3.40 -16.29
C LYS A 64 -3.23 2.07 -15.66
N GLU A 65 -2.23 1.41 -16.23
CA GLU A 65 -1.67 0.18 -15.65
C GLU A 65 -1.02 0.48 -14.30
N ALA A 66 -0.20 1.53 -14.22
CA ALA A 66 0.40 1.97 -12.95
C ALA A 66 -0.67 2.27 -11.90
N SER A 67 -1.70 3.05 -12.26
CA SER A 67 -2.79 3.41 -11.36
C SER A 67 -3.54 2.20 -10.81
N ASN A 68 -3.88 1.25 -11.69
CA ASN A 68 -4.60 0.04 -11.30
C ASN A 68 -3.75 -0.84 -10.38
N ASP A 69 -2.47 -0.98 -10.68
CA ASP A 69 -1.54 -1.81 -9.91
C ASP A 69 -1.36 -1.27 -8.49
N LEU A 70 -1.04 0.02 -8.35
CA LEU A 70 -0.90 0.66 -7.04
C LEU A 70 -2.20 0.63 -6.23
N LYS A 71 -3.35 0.84 -6.90
CA LYS A 71 -4.66 0.75 -6.24
C LYS A 71 -4.91 -0.67 -5.71
N GLN A 72 -4.54 -1.69 -6.49
CA GLN A 72 -4.70 -3.07 -6.07
C GLN A 72 -3.80 -3.41 -4.89
N ILE A 73 -2.56 -2.91 -4.87
CA ILE A 73 -1.66 -3.04 -3.72
C ILE A 73 -2.33 -2.49 -2.45
N ILE A 74 -2.80 -1.23 -2.51
CA ILE A 74 -3.47 -0.58 -1.36
C ILE A 74 -4.69 -1.38 -0.92
N GLU A 75 -5.57 -1.77 -1.86
CA GLU A 75 -6.76 -2.56 -1.54
C GLU A 75 -6.44 -3.91 -0.89
N THR A 76 -5.40 -4.61 -1.37
CA THR A 76 -4.99 -5.89 -0.82
C THR A 76 -4.48 -5.73 0.60
N VAL A 77 -3.66 -4.72 0.88
CA VAL A 77 -3.15 -4.43 2.22
C VAL A 77 -4.28 -4.09 3.19
N THR A 78 -5.20 -3.19 2.80
CA THR A 78 -6.34 -2.80 3.64
C THR A 78 -7.25 -4.00 3.94
N LYS A 79 -7.60 -4.80 2.93
CA LYS A 79 -8.43 -6.00 3.12
C LYS A 79 -7.76 -7.05 4.01
N ALA A 80 -6.45 -7.25 3.88
CA ALA A 80 -5.71 -8.17 4.74
C ALA A 80 -5.76 -7.71 6.20
N SER A 81 -5.54 -6.43 6.46
CA SER A 81 -5.62 -5.84 7.80
C SER A 81 -7.00 -5.99 8.43
N GLU A 82 -8.06 -5.67 7.68
CA GLU A 82 -9.45 -5.86 8.13
C GLU A 82 -9.75 -7.31 8.46
N SER A 83 -9.32 -8.25 7.61
CA SER A 83 -9.51 -9.69 7.84
C SER A 83 -8.82 -10.17 9.13
N THR A 84 -7.58 -9.73 9.36
CA THR A 84 -6.84 -10.04 10.60
C THR A 84 -7.55 -9.48 11.82
N ARG A 85 -7.96 -8.21 11.81
CA ARG A 85 -8.69 -7.59 12.93
C ARG A 85 -10.01 -8.30 13.23
N ASN A 86 -10.75 -8.68 12.20
CA ASN A 86 -12.00 -9.42 12.34
C ASN A 86 -11.77 -10.83 12.92
N SER A 87 -10.72 -11.52 12.49
CA SER A 87 -10.34 -12.83 13.04
C SER A 87 -9.97 -12.74 14.53
N GLU A 88 -9.20 -11.73 14.92
CA GLU A 88 -8.84 -11.52 16.33
C GLU A 88 -10.05 -11.17 17.19
N ALA A 89 -10.98 -10.36 16.69
CA ALA A 89 -12.23 -10.04 17.37
C ALA A 89 -13.07 -11.31 17.62
N LEU A 90 -13.19 -12.19 16.62
CA LEU A 90 -13.89 -13.48 16.74
C LEU A 90 -13.22 -14.42 17.75
N ARG A 91 -11.88 -14.44 17.83
CA ARG A 91 -11.18 -15.24 18.85
C ARG A 91 -11.45 -14.71 20.26
N LYS A 92 -11.46 -13.39 20.45
CA LYS A 92 -11.74 -12.77 21.75
C LYS A 92 -13.18 -13.02 22.22
N SER A 93 -14.17 -12.96 21.33
CA SER A 93 -15.56 -13.25 21.69
C SER A 93 -15.76 -14.70 22.12
N ASN A 94 -15.15 -15.66 21.41
CA ASN A 94 -15.32 -17.09 21.67
C ASN A 94 -14.49 -17.64 22.85
N LEU A 95 -13.53 -16.86 23.36
CA LEU A 95 -12.73 -17.21 24.54
C LEU A 95 -13.21 -16.52 25.82
N SER A 96 -14.23 -15.65 25.71
CA SER A 96 -14.83 -14.93 26.84
C SER A 96 -16.15 -15.54 27.31
N GLU A 97 -16.56 -16.67 26.72
CA GLU A 97 -17.67 -17.53 27.16
C GLU A 97 -17.13 -18.75 27.92
#